data_AF-A0A6L6PDD8-F1
#
_entry.id   AF-A0A6L6PDD8-F1
#
_cell.length_a   1.000
_cell.length_b   1.000
_cell.length_c   1.000
_cell.angle_alpha   90.00
_cell.angle_beta   90.00
_cell.angle_gamma   90.00
#
_symmetry.space_group_name_H-M   'P 1'
#
loop_
_entity.id
_entity.type
_entity.pdbx_description
1 polymer ?
#
loop_
_entity_poly.entity_id
_entity_poly.type
_entity_poly.pdbx_seq_one_letter_code
_entity_poly.pdbx_strand_id
1 'polypeptide(L)'
;MQEAQTYAALLRRRRDDLLDELAGIEATLRRLEQGRFGVCECCGQAISRDRLMQFPATSWCSACKRDYEQRRGIHHTDDAT
;
A
#
# COMPACT_ATOMS: atom_id res chain seq x y z
N MET A 1 -24.15 27.59 -1.81
CA MET A 1 -22.71 27.97 -1.75
C MET A 1 -21.89 27.06 -0.83
N GLN A 2 -22.38 26.64 0.34
CA GLN A 2 -21.68 25.70 1.23
C GLN A 2 -21.53 24.27 0.66
N GLU A 3 -22.50 23.77 -0.10
CA GLU A 3 -22.44 22.43 -0.73
C GLU A 3 -21.33 22.29 -1.79
N ALA A 4 -21.04 23.36 -2.54
CA ALA A 4 -19.96 23.34 -3.53
C ALA A 4 -18.57 23.24 -2.86
N GLN A 5 -18.42 23.81 -1.65
CA GLN A 5 -17.17 23.77 -0.89
C GLN A 5 -16.90 22.38 -0.30
N THR A 6 -17.93 21.67 0.16
CA THR A 6 -17.81 20.29 0.68
C THR A 6 -17.48 19.30 -0.42
N TYR A 7 -18.10 19.43 -1.60
CA TYR A 7 -17.82 18.58 -2.75
C TYR A 7 -16.37 18.71 -3.24
N ALA A 8 -15.85 19.95 -3.26
CA ALA A 8 -14.47 20.21 -3.63
C ALA A 8 -13.46 19.55 -2.65
N ALA A 9 -13.78 19.48 -1.35
CA ALA A 9 -12.93 18.79 -0.38
C ALA A 9 -12.89 17.28 -0.61
N LEU A 10 -14.04 16.66 -0.92
CA LEU A 10 -14.13 15.23 -1.25
C LEU A 10 -13.32 14.89 -2.50
N LEU A 11 -13.50 15.66 -3.58
CA LEU A 11 -12.78 15.43 -4.84
C LEU A 11 -11.26 15.59 -4.68
N ARG A 12 -10.82 16.55 -3.87
CA ARG A 12 -9.39 16.71 -3.53
C ARG A 12 -8.85 15.49 -2.81
N ARG A 13 -9.52 15.01 -1.75
CA ARG A 13 -9.10 13.80 -1.03
C ARG A 13 -9.01 12.59 -1.97
N ARG A 14 -10.05 12.37 -2.79
CA ARG A 14 -10.07 11.26 -3.74
C ARG A 14 -8.93 11.35 -4.75
N ARG A 15 -8.63 12.54 -5.25
CA ARG A 15 -7.49 12.77 -6.14
C ARG A 15 -6.18 12.41 -5.43
N ASP A 16 -6.01 12.89 -4.20
CA ASP A 16 -4.78 12.66 -3.45
C ASP A 16 -4.59 11.15 -3.17
N ASP A 17 -5.65 10.43 -2.80
CA ASP A 17 -5.64 8.96 -2.65
C ASP A 17 -5.21 8.24 -3.96
N LEU A 18 -5.72 8.70 -5.12
CA LEU A 18 -5.38 8.13 -6.44
C LEU A 18 -3.92 8.42 -6.84
N LEU A 19 -3.41 9.60 -6.48
CA LEU A 19 -2.01 9.95 -6.73
C LEU A 19 -1.06 9.10 -5.88
N ASP A 20 -1.41 8.84 -4.62
CA ASP A 20 -0.65 7.95 -3.74
C ASP A 20 -0.63 6.51 -4.27
N GLU A 21 -1.77 6.00 -4.75
CA GLU A 21 -1.86 4.68 -5.38
C GLU A 21 -0.99 4.58 -6.65
N LEU A 22 -1.07 5.58 -7.53
CA LEU A 22 -0.25 5.66 -8.74
C LEU A 22 1.24 5.67 -8.40
N ALA A 23 1.66 6.48 -7.42
CA ALA A 23 3.05 6.54 -6.97
C ALA A 23 3.55 5.18 -6.45
N GLY A 24 2.68 4.42 -5.75
CA GLY A 24 2.98 3.05 -5.31
C GLY A 24 3.18 2.08 -6.47
N ILE A 25 2.34 2.15 -7.50
CA ILE A 25 2.47 1.33 -8.72
C ILE A 25 3.76 1.65 -9.45
N GLU A 26 4.06 2.94 -9.67
CA GLU A 26 5.29 3.36 -10.34
C GLU A 26 6.55 2.93 -9.58
N ALA A 27 6.55 3.02 -8.25
CA ALA A 27 7.66 2.53 -7.43
C ALA A 27 7.85 1.02 -7.58
N THR A 28 6.75 0.28 -7.66
CA THR A 28 6.75 -1.18 -7.87
C THR A 28 7.33 -1.55 -9.23
N LEU A 29 6.93 -0.85 -10.29
CA LEU A 29 7.48 -1.05 -11.64
C LEU A 29 8.99 -0.76 -11.69
N ARG A 30 9.45 0.35 -11.08
CA ARG A 30 10.89 0.65 -10.99
C ARG A 30 11.67 -0.47 -10.29
N ARG A 31 11.10 -1.06 -9.22
CA ARG A 31 11.73 -2.19 -8.53
C ARG A 31 11.81 -3.44 -9.42
N LEU A 32 10.81 -3.67 -10.25
CA LEU A 32 10.80 -4.78 -11.20
C LEU A 32 11.90 -4.60 -12.24
N GLU A 33 12.01 -3.42 -12.84
CA GLU A 33 13.09 -3.07 -13.78
C GLU A 33 14.49 -3.24 -13.15
N GLN A 34 14.61 -2.95 -11.86
CA GLN A 34 15.86 -3.08 -11.11
C GLN A 34 16.13 -4.50 -10.59
N GLY A 35 15.26 -5.47 -10.89
CA GLY A 35 15.40 -6.86 -10.42
C GLY A 35 15.18 -7.06 -8.92
N ARG A 36 14.56 -6.09 -8.24
CA ARG A 36 14.27 -6.11 -6.78
C ARG A 36 12.79 -6.33 -6.46
N PHE A 37 11.97 -6.61 -7.46
CA PHE A 37 10.57 -6.98 -7.24
C PHE A 37 10.49 -8.30 -6.47
N GLY A 38 9.54 -8.39 -5.52
CA GLY A 38 9.37 -9.57 -4.68
C GLY A 38 10.38 -9.73 -3.53
N VAL A 39 11.21 -8.72 -3.25
CA VAL A 39 12.12 -8.72 -2.08
C VAL A 39 11.63 -7.73 -1.01
N CYS A 40 11.56 -8.14 0.24
CA CYS A 40 11.12 -7.28 1.35
C CYS A 40 12.13 -6.16 1.61
N GLU A 41 11.70 -4.90 1.61
CA GLU A 41 12.59 -3.76 1.91
C GLU A 41 13.00 -3.68 3.38
N CYS A 42 12.27 -4.33 4.29
CA CYS A 42 12.58 -4.32 5.71
C CYS A 42 13.63 -5.38 6.10
N CYS A 43 13.50 -6.61 5.61
CA CYS A 43 14.35 -7.74 6.02
C CYS A 43 15.16 -8.38 4.89
N GLY A 44 15.00 -7.95 3.64
CA GLY A 44 15.70 -8.49 2.47
C GLY A 44 15.25 -9.88 2.02
N GLN A 45 14.26 -10.49 2.69
CA GLN A 45 13.76 -11.82 2.34
C GLN A 45 12.74 -11.78 1.20
N ALA A 46 12.55 -12.90 0.51
CA ALA A 46 11.53 -13.02 -0.52
C ALA A 46 10.10 -12.81 0.04
N ILE A 47 9.28 -12.08 -0.72
CA ILE A 47 7.85 -11.91 -0.46
C ILE A 47 7.12 -13.09 -1.11
N SER A 48 6.18 -13.70 -0.39
CA SER A 48 5.46 -14.87 -0.91
C SER A 48 4.68 -14.52 -2.18
N ARG A 49 4.63 -15.48 -3.10
CA ARG A 49 3.89 -15.34 -4.37
C ARG A 49 2.43 -14.98 -4.12
N ASP A 50 1.74 -15.67 -3.20
CA ASP A 50 0.33 -15.43 -2.93
C ASP A 50 0.06 -13.99 -2.45
N ARG A 51 0.99 -13.44 -1.65
CA ARG A 51 0.91 -12.05 -1.20
C ARG A 51 1.13 -11.07 -2.36
N LEU A 52 2.08 -11.33 -3.26
CA LEU A 52 2.30 -10.50 -4.44
C LEU A 52 1.14 -10.58 -5.44
N MET A 53 0.47 -11.72 -5.53
CA MET A 53 -0.72 -11.89 -6.37
C MET A 53 -1.93 -11.09 -5.83
N GLN A 54 -2.07 -10.98 -4.51
CA GLN A 54 -3.14 -10.20 -3.87
C GLN A 54 -2.79 -8.71 -3.74
N PHE A 55 -1.53 -8.40 -3.47
CA PHE A 55 -1.01 -7.06 -3.16
C PHE A 55 0.28 -6.79 -3.95
N PRO A 56 0.21 -6.57 -5.28
CA PRO A 56 1.38 -6.47 -6.13
C PRO A 56 2.29 -5.28 -5.78
N ALA A 57 1.73 -4.19 -5.26
CA ALA A 57 2.48 -3.01 -4.84
C ALA A 57 3.08 -3.12 -3.42
N THR A 58 3.00 -4.29 -2.77
CA THR A 58 3.55 -4.45 -1.41
C THR A 58 5.07 -4.45 -1.42
N SER A 59 5.67 -3.61 -0.58
CA SER A 59 7.12 -3.57 -0.42
C SER A 59 7.65 -4.51 0.67
N TRP A 60 6.79 -5.03 1.55
CA TRP A 60 7.15 -5.80 2.73
C TRP A 60 6.49 -7.18 2.77
N CYS A 61 7.18 -8.16 3.37
CA CYS A 61 6.62 -9.47 3.66
C CYS A 61 5.58 -9.41 4.80
N SER A 62 4.74 -10.45 4.91
CA SER A 62 3.68 -10.53 5.94
C SER A 62 4.22 -10.41 7.37
N ALA A 63 5.39 -10.98 7.64
CA ALA A 63 6.00 -10.93 8.97
C ALA A 63 6.38 -9.48 9.36
N CYS A 64 7.13 -8.78 8.50
CA CYS A 64 7.51 -7.37 8.75
C CYS A 64 6.29 -6.46 8.81
N LYS A 65 5.28 -6.69 7.97
CA LYS A 65 4.03 -5.91 8.00
C LYS A 65 3.28 -6.10 9.32
N ARG A 66 3.15 -7.33 9.80
CA ARG A 66 2.47 -7.66 11.06
C ARG A 66 3.19 -7.08 12.27
N ASP A 67 4.53 -7.20 12.32
CA ASP A 67 5.35 -6.62 13.38
C ASP A 67 5.21 -5.09 13.43
N TYR A 68 5.19 -4.42 12.27
CA TYR A 68 4.92 -2.98 12.20
C TYR A 68 3.52 -2.59 12.70
N GLU A 69 2.49 -3.34 12.31
CA GLU A 69 1.11 -3.11 12.76
C GLU A 69 0.97 -3.28 14.26
N GLN A 70 1.56 -4.34 14.83
CA GLN A 70 1.61 -4.58 16.27
C GLN A 70 2.27 -3.42 17.02
N ARG A 71 3.43 -2.94 16.53
CA ARG A 71 4.13 -1.79 17.13
C ARG A 71 3.33 -0.49 17.04
N ARG A 72 2.46 -0.35 16.03
CA ARG A 72 1.60 0.83 15.85
C ARG A 72 0.23 0.69 16.51
N GLY A 73 -0.07 -0.43 17.16
CA GLY A 73 -1.40 -0.69 17.71
C GLY A 73 -2.49 -0.74 16.64
N ILE A 74 -2.12 -1.07 15.40
CA ILE A 74 -3.07 -1.24 14.30
C ILE A 74 -3.65 -2.63 14.41
N HIS A 75 -4.92 -2.71 14.83
CA HIS A 75 -5.70 -3.93 14.77
C HIS A 75 -6.54 -3.87 13.49
N HIS A 76 -6.25 -4.74 12.52
CA HIS A 76 -7.19 -4.97 11.44
C HIS A 76 -8.40 -5.68 12.04
N THR A 77 -9.48 -4.94 12.27
CA THR A 77 -10.80 -5.55 12.38
C THR A 77 -11.10 -6.06 10.99
N ASP A 78 -11.08 -7.38 10.82
CA ASP A 78 -11.47 -8.02 9.57
C ASP A 78 -12.96 -7.73 9.33
N ASP A 79 -13.27 -6.56 8.76
CA ASP A 79 -14.53 -6.26 8.10
C ASP A 79 -14.53 -6.99 6.75
N ALA A 80 -14.47 -8.32 6.83
CA ALA A 80 -14.80 -9.22 5.74
C ALA A 80 -16.28 -9.63 5.94
N THR A 81 -17.18 -8.77 5.46
CA THR A 81 -18.52 -9.18 5.01
C THR A 81 -18.54 -9.14 3.50
#